data_AF-A0A968QYI6-F1
#
_entry.id   AF-A0A968QYI6-F1
#
_cell.length_a   1.000
_cell.length_b   1.000
_cell.length_c   1.000
_cell.angle_alpha   90.00
_cell.angle_beta   90.00
_cell.angle_gamma   90.00
#
_symmetry.space_group_name_H-M   'P 1'
#
loop_
_entity.id
_entity.type
_entity.pdbx_description
1 polymer ?
#
loop_
_entity_poly.entity_id
_entity_poly.type
_entity_poly.pdbx_seq_one_letter_code
_entity_poly.pdbx_strand_id
1 'polypeptide(L)'
;MKRFAIVFALLVLFSYTPVYATAFSYSLTYDDANRVTYVSVDSTDSVTHEFRANGQLSRVIVRGSAPSSGLGDLNHLNGVDLTDAILALKVVCGLNPSVFPDADVNSDNKIGLQEAVYVLQKVAGLR
;
A
#
# COMPACT_ATOMS: atom_id res chain seq x y z
N MET A 1 34.99 -31.44 -12.83
CA MET A 1 33.65 -31.60 -13.44
C MET A 1 32.50 -31.32 -12.46
N LYS A 2 32.49 -31.86 -11.23
CA LYS A 2 31.39 -31.68 -10.26
C LYS A 2 31.12 -30.22 -9.82
N ARG A 3 32.15 -29.38 -9.73
CA ARG A 3 32.02 -27.96 -9.33
C ARG A 3 31.32 -27.09 -10.40
N PHE A 4 31.50 -27.40 -11.69
CA PHE A 4 30.81 -26.72 -12.78
C PHE A 4 29.31 -27.05 -12.83
N ALA A 5 28.94 -28.31 -12.53
CA ALA A 5 27.55 -28.72 -12.47
C ALA A 5 26.76 -28.02 -11.36
N ILE A 6 27.40 -27.76 -10.21
CA ILE A 6 26.77 -27.05 -9.08
C ILE A 6 26.50 -25.57 -9.43
N VAL A 7 27.46 -24.89 -10.05
CA VAL A 7 27.30 -23.49 -10.47
C VAL A 7 26.21 -23.36 -11.53
N PHE A 8 26.14 -24.30 -12.47
CA PHE A 8 25.10 -24.32 -13.50
C PHE A 8 23.71 -24.58 -12.90
N ALA A 9 23.59 -25.52 -11.95
CA ALA A 9 22.33 -25.79 -11.26
C ALA A 9 21.82 -24.58 -10.46
N LEU A 10 22.71 -23.84 -9.79
CA LEU A 10 22.35 -22.62 -9.06
C LEU A 10 21.91 -21.49 -9.98
N LEU A 11 22.53 -21.34 -11.16
CA LEU A 11 22.11 -20.35 -12.16
C LEU A 11 20.71 -20.63 -12.71
N VAL A 12 20.39 -21.90 -12.98
CA VAL A 12 19.05 -22.30 -13.44
C VAL A 12 18.01 -22.07 -12.34
N LEU A 13 18.33 -22.38 -11.07
CA LEU A 13 17.46 -22.09 -9.93
C LEU A 13 17.21 -20.59 -9.71
N PHE A 14 18.22 -19.74 -9.95
CA PHE A 14 18.08 -18.28 -9.83
C PHE A 14 17.32 -17.63 -11.00
N SER A 15 17.31 -18.26 -12.18
CA SER A 15 16.54 -17.80 -13.34
C SER A 15 15.02 -18.03 -13.23
N TYR A 16 14.58 -18.82 -12.24
CA TYR A 16 13.17 -19.12 -11.98
C TYR A 16 12.63 -18.35 -10.77
N THR A 17 12.93 -17.06 -10.67
CA THR A 17 12.17 -16.19 -9.77
C THR A 17 10.86 -15.81 -10.49
N PRO A 18 9.69 -16.31 -10.06
CA PRO A 18 8.43 -15.87 -10.67
C PRO A 18 8.27 -14.38 -10.39
N VAL A 19 8.15 -13.58 -11.45
CA VAL A 19 7.65 -12.21 -11.32
C VAL A 19 6.19 -12.34 -10.92
N TYR A 20 5.89 -12.07 -9.65
CA TYR A 20 4.50 -12.01 -9.17
C TYR A 20 3.81 -10.85 -9.88
N ALA A 21 2.96 -11.15 -10.86
CA ALA A 21 2.04 -10.16 -11.41
C ALA A 21 0.94 -9.93 -10.38
N THR A 22 0.94 -8.77 -9.74
CA THR A 22 -0.16 -8.34 -8.87
C THR A 22 -1.41 -8.17 -9.72
N ALA A 23 -2.46 -8.97 -9.47
CA ALA A 23 -3.75 -8.77 -10.08
C ALA A 23 -4.41 -7.55 -9.45
N PHE A 24 -4.79 -6.59 -10.27
CA PHE A 24 -5.45 -5.36 -9.87
C PHE A 24 -6.94 -5.46 -10.18
N SER A 25 -7.80 -5.39 -9.16
CA SER A 25 -9.26 -5.35 -9.34
C SER A 25 -9.81 -3.94 -9.14
N TYR A 26 -10.73 -3.55 -10.01
CA TYR A 26 -11.51 -2.33 -9.90
C TYR A 26 -12.99 -2.64 -10.10
N SER A 27 -13.86 -1.87 -9.46
CA SER A 27 -15.30 -1.91 -9.69
C SER A 27 -15.77 -0.54 -10.19
N LEU A 28 -16.75 -0.56 -11.10
CA LEU A 28 -17.38 0.64 -11.66
C LEU A 28 -18.85 0.63 -11.29
N THR A 29 -19.33 1.74 -10.72
CA THR A 29 -20.76 2.00 -10.55
C THR A 29 -21.22 2.93 -11.66
N TYR A 30 -22.39 2.65 -12.25
CA TYR A 30 -22.96 3.42 -13.34
C TYR A 30 -24.33 4.01 -12.95
N ASP A 31 -24.72 5.11 -13.59
CA ASP A 31 -26.09 5.64 -13.57
C ASP A 31 -26.97 5.05 -14.70
N ASP A 32 -28.25 5.47 -14.75
CA ASP A 32 -29.22 5.06 -15.77
C ASP A 32 -28.85 5.51 -17.19
N ALA A 33 -27.92 6.45 -17.33
CA ALA A 33 -27.38 6.92 -18.61
C ALA A 33 -26.06 6.20 -18.99
N ASN A 34 -25.72 5.12 -18.28
CA ASN A 34 -24.49 4.35 -18.44
C ASN A 34 -23.20 5.19 -18.28
N ARG A 35 -23.24 6.22 -17.43
CA ARG A 35 -22.08 7.02 -17.04
C ARG A 35 -21.55 6.49 -15.72
N VAL A 36 -20.23 6.39 -15.61
CA VAL A 36 -19.59 5.94 -14.37
C VAL A 36 -19.74 7.04 -13.31
N THR A 37 -20.30 6.68 -12.17
CA THR A 37 -20.54 7.56 -11.01
C THR A 37 -19.55 7.31 -9.88
N TYR A 38 -18.98 6.11 -9.82
CA TYR A 38 -18.02 5.72 -8.79
C TYR A 38 -17.05 4.68 -9.33
N VAL A 39 -15.80 4.77 -8.91
CA VAL A 39 -14.77 3.76 -9.18
C VAL A 39 -14.20 3.35 -7.85
N SER A 40 -14.28 2.06 -7.54
CA SER A 40 -13.53 1.48 -6.43
C SER A 40 -12.37 0.68 -7.00
N VAL A 41 -11.29 0.63 -6.24
CA VAL A 41 -10.10 -0.13 -6.57
C VAL A 41 -9.76 -0.93 -5.32
N ASP A 42 -9.49 -2.23 -5.46
CA ASP A 42 -9.09 -3.10 -4.33
C ASP A 42 -7.59 -2.98 -4.02
N SER A 43 -7.02 -1.82 -4.32
CA SER A 43 -5.70 -1.40 -3.91
C SER A 43 -5.79 0.03 -3.39
N THR A 44 -4.85 0.38 -2.52
CA THR A 44 -4.79 1.70 -1.88
C THR A 44 -4.17 2.78 -2.77
N ASP A 45 -4.05 2.46 -4.06
CA ASP A 45 -3.46 3.28 -5.09
C ASP A 45 -4.27 4.55 -5.30
N SER A 46 -3.56 5.63 -5.61
CA SER A 46 -4.22 6.88 -5.98
C SER A 46 -4.98 6.71 -7.30
N VAL A 47 -6.29 6.95 -7.25
CA VAL A 47 -7.19 6.93 -8.41
C VAL A 47 -7.39 8.36 -8.90
N THR A 48 -7.05 8.61 -10.16
CA THR A 48 -7.31 9.88 -10.84
C THR A 48 -8.36 9.69 -11.93
N HIS A 49 -9.31 10.63 -12.02
CA HIS A 49 -10.36 10.62 -13.03
C HIS A 49 -10.16 11.77 -14.03
N GLU A 50 -10.19 11.47 -15.32
CA GLU A 50 -10.27 12.49 -16.37
C GLU A 50 -11.69 12.50 -16.97
N PHE A 51 -12.35 13.65 -16.94
CA PHE A 51 -13.65 13.86 -17.58
C PHE A 51 -13.47 14.56 -18.93
N ARG A 52 -14.29 14.20 -19.90
CA ARG A 52 -14.42 14.92 -21.18
C ARG A 52 -15.18 16.25 -20.95
N ALA A 53 -15.08 17.16 -21.92
CA ALA A 53 -15.79 18.45 -21.88
C ALA A 53 -17.33 18.33 -21.78
N ASN A 54 -17.90 17.18 -22.17
CA ASN A 54 -19.33 16.88 -22.05
C ASN A 54 -19.72 16.20 -20.71
N GLY A 55 -18.80 16.15 -19.73
CA GLY A 55 -19.04 15.58 -18.40
C GLY A 55 -18.96 14.06 -18.31
N GLN A 56 -18.61 13.36 -19.40
CA GLN A 56 -18.45 11.90 -19.39
C GLN A 56 -17.04 11.49 -18.94
N LEU A 57 -16.91 10.39 -18.19
CA LEU A 57 -15.58 9.84 -17.89
C LEU A 57 -14.83 9.45 -19.18
N SER A 58 -13.59 9.91 -19.28
CA SER A 58 -12.67 9.66 -20.39
C SER A 58 -11.61 8.62 -20.03
N ARG A 59 -11.09 8.69 -18.79
CA ARG A 59 -10.01 7.82 -18.32
C ARG A 59 -10.04 7.71 -16.79
N VAL A 60 -9.75 6.51 -16.30
CA VAL A 60 -9.39 6.24 -14.90
C VAL A 60 -7.93 5.83 -14.90
N ILE A 61 -7.09 6.60 -14.20
CA ILE A 61 -5.68 6.28 -14.02
C ILE A 61 -5.53 5.80 -12.59
N VAL A 62 -4.99 4.61 -12.43
CA VAL A 62 -4.62 4.12 -11.11
C VAL A 62 -3.11 4.10 -11.03
N ARG A 63 -2.57 4.93 -10.13
CA ARG A 63 -1.14 5.02 -9.93
C ARG A 63 -0.79 4.20 -8.71
N GLY A 64 -0.12 3.08 -8.96
CA GLY A 64 0.61 2.31 -7.96
C GLY A 64 1.41 3.26 -7.07
N SER A 65 1.05 3.39 -5.80
CA SER A 65 1.96 4.02 -4.85
C SER A 65 3.10 3.03 -4.63
N ALA A 66 4.33 3.44 -4.94
CA ALA A 66 5.48 2.65 -4.50
C ALA A 66 5.38 2.56 -2.97
N PRO A 67 5.56 1.38 -2.35
CA PRO A 67 5.46 1.24 -0.92
C PRO A 67 6.42 2.23 -0.25
N SER A 68 5.86 3.19 0.47
CA SER A 68 6.62 4.21 1.20
C SER A 68 7.04 3.66 2.55
N SER A 69 8.03 2.77 2.58
CA SER A 69 8.59 2.33 3.86
C SER A 69 9.23 3.52 4.58
N GLY A 70 8.71 3.85 5.75
CA GLY A 70 9.15 4.97 6.57
C GLY A 70 8.59 4.90 7.98
N LEU A 71 9.28 5.52 8.93
CA LEU A 71 8.85 5.59 10.33
C LEU A 71 7.40 6.09 10.42
N GLY A 72 6.55 5.33 11.09
CA GLY A 72 5.13 5.63 11.27
C GLY A 72 4.20 5.29 10.10
N ASP A 73 4.69 4.71 8.99
CA ASP A 73 3.83 4.16 7.93
C ASP A 73 3.59 2.67 8.22
N LEU A 74 2.43 2.35 8.80
CA LEU A 74 2.12 1.02 9.32
C LEU A 74 1.57 0.09 8.24
N ASN A 75 1.16 0.63 7.08
CA ASN A 75 0.48 -0.12 6.03
C ASN A 75 1.19 -0.08 4.66
N HIS A 76 2.25 0.73 4.52
CA HIS A 76 3.06 0.95 3.31
C HIS A 76 2.23 1.45 2.12
N LEU A 77 1.20 2.25 2.37
CA LEU A 77 0.25 2.64 1.32
C LEU A 77 0.51 4.04 0.78
N ASN A 78 0.36 5.08 1.60
CA ASN A 78 0.37 6.47 1.15
C ASN A 78 1.23 7.38 2.05
N GLY A 79 2.23 6.81 2.71
CA GLY A 79 3.02 7.46 3.73
C GLY A 79 2.24 7.56 5.04
N VAL A 80 2.74 8.40 5.95
CA VAL A 80 2.21 8.54 7.31
C VAL A 80 0.89 9.32 7.30
N ASP A 81 -0.24 8.64 7.52
CA ASP A 81 -1.59 9.24 7.56
C ASP A 81 -2.45 8.76 8.74
N LEU A 82 -3.69 9.25 8.86
CA LEU A 82 -4.57 8.88 9.99
C LEU A 82 -4.95 7.38 10.02
N THR A 83 -4.87 6.67 8.90
CA THR A 83 -5.06 5.22 8.83
C THR A 83 -4.00 4.50 9.67
N ASP A 84 -2.76 4.97 9.63
CA ASP A 84 -1.67 4.42 10.44
C ASP A 84 -1.90 4.62 11.93
N ALA A 85 -2.42 5.79 12.34
CA ALA A 85 -2.79 6.03 13.73
C ALA A 85 -3.88 5.08 14.21
N ILE A 86 -4.88 4.79 13.37
CA ILE A 86 -5.95 3.83 13.68
C ILE A 86 -5.38 2.42 13.80
N LEU A 87 -4.45 2.01 12.93
CA LEU A 87 -3.80 0.70 13.00
C LEU A 87 -3.01 0.54 14.30
N ALA A 88 -2.22 1.55 14.67
CA ALA A 88 -1.49 1.56 15.93
C ALA A 88 -2.44 1.45 17.15
N LEU A 89 -3.54 2.20 17.16
CA LEU A 89 -4.54 2.14 18.23
C LEU A 89 -5.25 0.78 18.30
N LYS A 90 -5.51 0.12 17.17
CA LYS A 90 -6.04 -1.25 17.15
C LYS A 90 -5.08 -2.22 17.85
N VAL A 91 -3.77 -2.10 17.61
CA VAL A 91 -2.75 -2.90 18.30
C VAL A 91 -2.79 -2.65 19.82
N VAL A 92 -2.88 -1.37 20.24
CA VAL A 92 -3.01 -1.01 21.66
C VAL A 92 -4.26 -1.61 22.31
N CYS A 93 -5.35 -1.73 21.55
CA CYS A 93 -6.58 -2.40 22.00
C CYS A 93 -6.50 -3.94 22.00
N GLY A 94 -5.35 -4.53 21.70
CA GLY A 94 -5.16 -5.98 21.66
C GLY A 94 -5.76 -6.65 20.41
N LEU A 95 -6.08 -5.86 19.38
CA LEU A 95 -6.44 -6.39 18.07
C LEU A 95 -5.18 -6.68 17.27
N ASN A 96 -5.29 -7.56 16.28
CA ASN A 96 -4.16 -8.00 15.44
C ASN A 96 -4.35 -7.56 13.98
N PRO A 97 -4.31 -6.24 13.67
CA PRO A 97 -4.28 -5.80 12.28
C PRO A 97 -2.96 -6.19 11.61
N SER A 98 -2.95 -6.29 10.29
CA SER A 98 -1.71 -6.41 9.52
C SER A 98 -0.97 -5.06 9.58
N VAL A 99 0.26 -5.07 10.11
CA VAL A 99 1.12 -3.88 10.22
C VAL A 99 2.56 -4.24 9.90
N PHE A 100 3.32 -3.27 9.39
CA PHE A 100 4.75 -3.47 9.10
C PHE A 100 5.63 -3.04 10.28
N PRO A 101 6.62 -3.87 10.68
CA PRO A 101 7.44 -3.61 11.88
C PRO A 101 8.51 -2.53 11.67
N ASP A 102 8.82 -2.16 10.43
CA ASP A 102 9.72 -1.05 10.10
C ASP A 102 9.09 0.34 10.37
N ALA A 103 7.80 0.38 10.69
CA ALA A 103 7.08 1.58 11.12
C ALA A 103 7.41 2.01 12.56
N ASP A 104 8.09 1.15 13.34
CA ASP A 104 8.48 1.40 14.73
C ASP A 104 9.33 2.69 14.87
N VAL A 105 8.77 3.67 15.57
CA VAL A 105 9.34 5.03 15.64
C VAL A 105 10.33 5.20 16.80
N ASN A 106 10.27 4.34 17.82
CA ASN A 106 11.12 4.43 19.00
C ASN A 106 12.11 3.27 19.12
N SER A 107 12.14 2.36 18.14
CA SER A 107 13.01 1.19 18.08
C SER A 107 12.88 0.26 19.29
N ASP A 108 11.67 0.15 19.85
CA ASP A 108 11.39 -0.76 20.95
C ASP A 108 10.97 -2.18 20.49
N ASN A 109 10.97 -2.39 19.17
CA ASN A 109 10.53 -3.57 18.44
C ASN A 109 9.03 -3.88 18.62
N LYS A 110 8.22 -2.85 18.87
CA LYS A 110 6.77 -2.97 18.98
C LYS A 110 6.08 -1.87 18.19
N ILE A 111 4.82 -2.14 17.88
CA ILE A 111 3.89 -1.14 17.36
C ILE A 111 2.90 -0.86 18.49
N GLY A 112 2.71 0.41 18.84
CA GLY A 112 1.90 0.80 19.97
C GLY A 112 1.53 2.27 20.00
N LEU A 113 1.45 2.82 21.21
CA LEU A 113 0.99 4.20 21.41
C LEU A 113 1.97 5.23 20.81
N GLN A 114 3.25 4.88 20.73
CA GLN A 114 4.33 5.71 20.22
C GLN A 114 4.13 6.00 18.73
N GLU A 115 3.81 4.98 17.93
CA GLU A 115 3.46 5.12 16.52
C GLU A 115 2.21 5.98 16.35
N ALA A 116 1.16 5.74 17.15
CA ALA A 116 -0.07 6.53 17.08
C ALA A 116 0.19 8.02 17.35
N VAL A 117 0.99 8.34 18.38
CA VAL A 117 1.35 9.73 18.71
C VAL A 117 2.23 10.35 17.62
N TYR A 118 3.21 9.61 17.10
CA TYR A 118 4.08 10.09 16.02
C TYR A 118 3.28 10.44 14.76
N VAL A 119 2.38 9.54 14.34
CA VAL A 119 1.50 9.75 13.19
C VAL A 119 0.64 11.00 13.40
N LEU A 120 0.01 11.15 14.58
CA LEU A 120 -0.81 12.32 14.90
C LEU A 120 -0.01 13.62 14.87
N GLN A 121 1.25 13.60 15.33
CA GLN A 121 2.14 14.77 15.25
C GLN A 121 2.52 15.11 13.81
N LYS A 122 2.78 14.11 12.97
CA LYS A 122 3.06 14.29 11.54
C LYS A 122 1.87 14.88 10.80
N VAL A 123 0.69 14.29 10.96
CA VAL A 123 -0.54 14.77 10.32
C VAL A 123 -0.93 16.17 10.81
N ALA A 124 -0.68 16.49 12.08
CA ALA A 124 -0.91 17.83 12.63
C ALA A 124 0.15 18.88 12.23
N GLY A 125 1.20 18.49 11.49
CA GLY A 125 2.27 19.40 11.07
C GLY A 125 3.18 19.87 12.22
N LEU A 126 3.22 19.12 13.32
CA LEU A 126 4.06 19.43 14.48
C LEU A 126 5.49 18.89 14.34
N ARG A 127 5.73 18.00 13.38
CA ARG A 127 6.98 17.29 13.12
C ARG A 127 7.16 16.98 11.64
#